data_AF-A0A937FZH6-F1
#
_entry.id   AF-A0A937FZH6-F1
#
_cell.length_a   1.000
_cell.length_b   1.000
_cell.length_c   1.000
_cell.angle_alpha   90.00
_cell.angle_beta   90.00
_cell.angle_gamma   90.00
#
_symmetry.space_group_name_H-M   'P 1'
#
loop_
_entity.id
_entity.type
_entity.pdbx_description
1 polymer ?
#
loop_
_entity_poly.entity_id
_entity_poly.type
_entity_poly.pdbx_seq_one_letter_code
_entity_poly.pdbx_strand_id
1 'polypeptide(L)'
;MKVDKFTKVVLTVIAVNLSILTLKELSVIPEARADELKEPVELVETQKYGLVPVNEDGSITVRLGDRVDVNLVDINTSDKLNIHLKSSDSYSLRNAGPLEVRTD
;
A
#
# COMPACT_ATOMS: atom_id res chain seq x y z
N MET A 1 -41.08 -6.80 45.09
CA MET A 1 -42.23 -6.34 44.29
C MET A 1 -42.78 -7.55 43.55
N LYS A 2 -44.02 -7.98 43.79
CA LYS A 2 -44.59 -9.13 43.06
C LYS A 2 -44.91 -8.64 41.64
N VAL A 3 -44.28 -9.26 40.64
CA VAL A 3 -44.58 -8.99 39.23
C VAL A 3 -45.83 -9.79 38.87
N ASP A 4 -46.88 -9.10 38.43
CA ASP A 4 -48.14 -9.74 38.05
C ASP A 4 -47.97 -10.66 36.83
N LYS A 5 -48.77 -11.73 36.76
CA LYS A 5 -48.71 -12.72 35.67
C LYS A 5 -48.83 -12.07 34.29
N PHE A 6 -49.63 -11.01 34.19
CA PHE A 6 -49.78 -10.21 32.98
C PHE A 6 -48.46 -9.55 32.54
N THR A 7 -47.78 -8.86 33.46
CA THR A 7 -46.50 -8.22 33.19
C THR A 7 -45.42 -9.24 32.83
N LYS A 8 -45.42 -10.42 33.47
CA LYS A 8 -44.52 -11.51 33.10
C LYS A 8 -44.74 -11.95 31.65
N VAL A 9 -45.99 -12.14 31.22
CA VAL A 9 -46.33 -12.55 29.84
C VAL A 9 -45.88 -11.49 28.83
N VAL A 10 -46.23 -10.22 29.06
CA VAL A 10 -45.84 -9.10 28.18
C VAL A 10 -44.32 -8.98 28.09
N LEU A 11 -43.60 -9.11 29.20
CA LEU A 11 -42.15 -9.04 29.23
C LEU A 11 -41.50 -10.18 28.42
N THR A 12 -42.04 -11.41 28.52
CA THR A 12 -41.56 -12.52 27.67
C THR A 12 -41.79 -12.26 26.19
N VAL A 13 -42.95 -11.72 25.79
CA VAL A 13 -43.23 -11.43 24.38
C VAL A 13 -42.26 -10.36 23.84
N ILE A 14 -42.00 -9.30 24.61
CA ILE A 14 -41.04 -8.27 24.23
C ILE A 14 -39.63 -8.85 24.15
N ALA A 15 -39.22 -9.66 25.12
CA ALA A 15 -37.89 -10.28 25.14
C ALA A 15 -37.66 -11.23 23.95
N VAL A 16 -38.68 -12.01 23.56
CA VAL A 16 -38.60 -12.90 22.38
C VAL A 16 -38.45 -12.09 21.10
N ASN A 17 -39.26 -11.04 20.90
CA ASN A 17 -39.15 -10.19 19.72
C ASN A 17 -37.80 -9.47 19.65
N LEU A 18 -37.31 -8.95 20.80
CA LEU A 18 -36.00 -8.31 20.86
C LEU A 18 -34.89 -9.30 20.53
N SER A 19 -34.96 -10.53 21.06
CA SER A 19 -33.95 -11.57 20.80
C SER A 19 -33.89 -11.97 19.32
N ILE A 20 -35.04 -12.01 18.64
CA ILE A 20 -35.09 -12.30 17.19
C ILE A 20 -34.50 -11.13 16.39
N LEU A 21 -34.79 -9.89 16.78
CA LEU A 21 -34.25 -8.69 16.13
C LEU A 21 -32.72 -8.60 16.31
N THR A 22 -32.22 -8.83 17.53
CA THR A 22 -30.78 -8.81 17.80
C THR A 22 -30.04 -9.93 17.08
N LEU A 23 -30.63 -11.12 16.93
CA LEU A 23 -30.04 -12.19 16.11
C LEU A 23 -30.01 -11.87 14.61
N LYS A 24 -30.95 -11.07 14.11
CA LYS A 24 -30.93 -10.57 12.73
C LYS A 24 -29.89 -9.47 12.51
N GLU A 25 -29.69 -8.61 13.50
CA GLU A 25 -28.70 -7.53 13.46
C GLU A 25 -27.29 -7.99 13.86
N LEU A 26 -27.16 -9.16 14.49
CA LEU A 26 -25.90 -9.82 14.75
C LEU A 26 -25.35 -10.39 13.44
N SER A 27 -24.89 -9.50 12.56
CA SER A 27 -24.03 -9.83 11.43
C SER A 27 -22.70 -10.37 11.98
N VAL A 28 -22.68 -11.67 12.28
CA VAL A 28 -21.46 -12.42 12.71
C VAL A 28 -20.33 -12.25 11.68
N ILE A 29 -20.69 -11.95 10.44
CA ILE A 29 -19.79 -11.52 9.39
C ILE A 29 -20.13 -10.04 9.15
N PRO A 30 -19.27 -9.08 9.54
CA PRO A 30 -19.48 -7.70 9.14
C PRO A 30 -19.49 -7.66 7.62
N GLU A 31 -20.63 -7.30 7.02
CA GLU A 31 -20.68 -6.98 5.61
C GLU A 31 -19.80 -5.74 5.42
N ALA A 32 -18.63 -5.92 4.80
CA ALA A 32 -17.79 -4.82 4.36
C ALA A 32 -18.59 -4.04 3.31
N ARG A 33 -19.35 -3.03 3.76
CA ARG A 33 -19.97 -2.05 2.88
C ARG A 33 -18.86 -1.21 2.27
N ALA A 34 -18.37 -1.66 1.12
CA ALA A 34 -17.75 -0.76 0.15
C ALA A 34 -18.86 0.11 -0.41
N ASP A 35 -19.25 1.14 0.34
CA ASP A 35 -20.00 2.23 -0.26
C ASP A 35 -19.03 2.90 -1.23
N GLU A 36 -19.28 2.75 -2.53
CA GLU A 36 -18.56 3.48 -3.55
C GLU A 36 -18.72 4.95 -3.19
N LEU A 37 -17.64 5.56 -2.70
CA LEU A 37 -17.57 6.95 -2.28
C LEU A 37 -18.01 7.82 -3.46
N LYS A 38 -19.31 8.13 -3.50
CA LYS A 38 -19.94 8.93 -4.56
C LYS A 38 -19.62 10.41 -4.41
N GLU A 39 -18.96 10.79 -3.32
CA GLU A 39 -18.49 12.15 -3.07
C GLU A 39 -17.01 12.13 -2.65
N PRO A 40 -16.23 13.15 -3.05
CA PRO A 40 -14.82 13.23 -2.72
C PRO A 40 -14.66 13.21 -1.19
N VAL A 41 -13.92 12.23 -0.70
CA VAL A 41 -13.53 12.12 0.71
C VAL A 41 -12.86 13.42 1.12
N GLU A 42 -13.55 14.24 1.91
CA GLU A 42 -12.88 15.28 2.68
C GLU A 42 -11.96 14.57 3.66
N LEU A 43 -10.67 14.63 3.35
CA LEU A 43 -9.59 13.99 4.08
C LEU A 43 -9.60 14.52 5.51
N VAL A 44 -10.18 13.75 6.44
CA VAL A 44 -10.03 13.98 7.87
C VAL A 44 -8.52 13.99 8.16
N GLU A 45 -8.02 15.14 8.65
CA GLU A 45 -6.61 15.52 8.80
C GLU A 45 -5.76 14.62 9.74
N THR A 46 -6.25 13.43 10.11
CA THR A 46 -5.61 12.52 11.08
C THR A 46 -4.89 11.34 10.46
N GLN A 47 -4.99 11.12 9.14
CA GLN A 47 -4.28 10.01 8.49
C GLN A 47 -2.91 10.46 7.98
N LYS A 48 -1.84 10.02 8.66
CA LYS A 48 -0.43 10.23 8.26
C LYS A 48 -0.01 9.46 7.00
N TYR A 49 -0.95 8.82 6.32
CA TYR A 49 -0.72 8.06 5.10
C TYR A 49 -1.79 8.42 4.07
N GLY A 50 -1.36 8.62 2.83
CA GLY A 50 -2.27 8.71 1.69
C GLY A 50 -2.47 7.31 1.11
N LEU A 51 -3.72 6.92 0.90
CA LEU A 51 -4.01 5.71 0.12
C LEU A 51 -3.60 5.97 -1.34
N VAL A 52 -2.64 5.19 -1.84
CA VAL A 52 -2.19 5.26 -3.23
C VAL A 52 -2.83 4.12 -4.00
N PRO A 53 -3.49 4.38 -5.15
CA PRO A 53 -4.05 3.33 -5.99
C PRO A 53 -2.94 2.43 -6.53
N VAL A 54 -3.18 1.12 -6.48
CA VAL A 54 -2.28 0.07 -6.94
C VAL A 54 -2.89 -0.59 -8.18
N ASN A 55 -2.05 -0.92 -9.16
CA ASN A 55 -2.48 -1.64 -10.36
C ASN A 55 -2.80 -3.11 -10.03
N GLU A 56 -3.47 -3.84 -10.94
CA GLU A 56 -3.83 -5.27 -10.75
C GLU A 56 -2.60 -6.18 -10.54
N ASP A 57 -1.42 -5.78 -11.03
CA ASP A 57 -0.15 -6.49 -10.87
C ASP A 57 0.60 -6.12 -9.57
N GLY A 58 0.03 -5.26 -8.73
CA GLY A 58 0.65 -4.78 -7.49
C GLY A 58 1.62 -3.61 -7.66
N SER A 59 1.78 -3.08 -8.89
CA SER A 59 2.68 -1.94 -9.15
C SER A 59 2.01 -0.59 -8.86
N ILE A 60 2.84 0.45 -8.66
CA ILE A 60 2.39 1.84 -8.47
C ILE A 60 2.93 2.69 -9.61
N THR A 61 2.04 3.29 -10.39
CA THR A 61 2.41 4.21 -11.47
C THR A 61 2.48 5.63 -10.94
N VAL A 62 3.69 6.20 -10.90
CA VAL A 62 3.92 7.61 -10.56
C VAL A 62 4.26 8.42 -11.80
N ARG A 63 3.74 9.65 -11.89
CA ARG A 63 4.17 10.63 -12.90
C ARG A 63 5.27 11.50 -12.32
N LEU A 64 6.44 11.46 -12.93
CA LEU A 64 7.58 12.29 -12.54
C LEU A 64 7.42 13.67 -13.19
N GLY A 65 7.64 14.73 -12.41
CA GLY A 65 7.76 16.10 -12.92
C GLY A 65 9.18 16.40 -13.42
N ASP A 66 9.47 17.67 -13.71
CA ASP A 66 10.73 18.10 -14.31
C ASP A 66 11.98 17.80 -13.47
N ARG A 67 11.84 17.69 -12.14
CA ARG A 67 12.94 17.37 -11.23
C ARG A 67 12.47 16.38 -10.19
N VAL A 68 13.26 15.34 -10.02
CA VAL A 68 13.01 14.27 -9.06
C VAL A 68 14.28 14.07 -8.29
N ASP A 69 14.17 14.17 -6.97
CA ASP A 69 15.24 13.82 -6.06
C ASP A 69 15.13 12.32 -5.77
N VAL A 70 16.16 11.56 -6.14
CA VAL A 70 16.21 10.11 -5.97
C VAL A 70 17.45 9.75 -5.17
N ASN A 71 17.28 8.87 -4.19
CA ASN A 71 18.41 8.28 -3.48
C ASN A 71 18.72 6.92 -4.10
N LEU A 72 19.72 6.87 -4.96
CA LEU A 72 20.17 5.63 -5.60
C LEU A 72 21.05 4.84 -4.63
N VAL A 73 20.57 3.66 -4.23
CA VAL A 73 21.30 2.74 -3.34
C VAL A 73 22.30 1.90 -4.13
N ASP A 74 21.91 1.44 -5.32
CA ASP A 74 22.73 0.61 -6.19
C ASP A 74 22.32 0.78 -7.66
N ILE A 75 23.26 0.58 -8.58
CA ILE A 75 23.03 0.65 -10.03
C ILE A 75 23.62 -0.60 -10.68
N ASN A 76 22.76 -1.46 -11.22
CA ASN A 76 23.18 -2.57 -12.06
C ASN A 76 22.74 -2.31 -13.51
N THR A 77 23.70 -2.00 -14.37
CA THR A 77 23.47 -1.78 -15.81
C THR A 77 24.41 -2.66 -16.63
N SER A 78 23.95 -3.03 -17.83
CA SER A 78 24.73 -3.77 -18.82
C SER A 78 25.27 -2.88 -19.94
N ASP A 79 25.03 -1.56 -19.86
CA ASP A 79 25.45 -0.61 -20.87
C ASP A 79 26.98 -0.45 -20.90
N LYS A 80 27.53 -0.20 -22.10
CA LYS A 80 28.97 0.01 -22.27
C LYS A 80 29.39 1.35 -21.66
N LEU A 81 30.29 1.32 -20.67
CA LEU A 81 30.89 2.53 -20.10
C LEU A 81 31.99 3.07 -21.01
N ASN A 82 31.85 4.33 -21.47
CA ASN A 82 32.89 5.00 -22.24
C ASN A 82 33.91 5.64 -21.29
N ILE A 83 35.14 5.11 -21.27
CA ILE A 83 36.22 5.59 -20.39
C ILE A 83 37.27 6.33 -21.22
N HIS A 84 37.49 7.60 -20.91
CA HIS A 84 38.58 8.39 -21.47
C HIS A 84 39.82 8.34 -20.55
N LEU A 85 40.86 7.60 -20.95
CA LEU A 85 42.12 7.54 -20.20
C LEU A 85 43.07 8.66 -20.65
N LYS A 86 43.43 9.57 -19.73
CA LYS A 86 44.31 10.70 -20.02
C LYS A 86 45.81 10.36 -19.93
N SER A 87 46.19 9.50 -19.00
CA SER A 87 47.56 9.02 -18.83
C SER A 87 47.55 7.69 -18.10
N SER A 88 48.59 6.90 -18.31
CA SER A 88 48.88 5.74 -17.48
C SER A 88 50.37 5.69 -17.19
N ASP A 89 50.72 5.45 -15.94
CA ASP A 89 52.11 5.43 -15.48
C ASP A 89 52.83 4.10 -15.76
N SER A 90 52.13 3.12 -16.34
CA SER A 90 52.68 1.78 -16.59
C SER A 90 53.26 1.65 -18.01
N TYR A 91 54.57 1.41 -18.09
CA TYR A 91 55.30 1.23 -19.35
C TYR A 91 54.80 0.03 -20.18
N SER A 92 54.18 -0.96 -19.53
CA SER A 92 53.63 -2.18 -20.13
C SER A 92 52.37 -1.96 -20.98
N LEU A 93 51.68 -0.84 -20.81
CA LEU A 93 50.42 -0.54 -21.51
C LEU A 93 50.65 0.06 -22.91
N ARG A 94 51.90 0.43 -23.25
CA ARG A 94 52.24 1.01 -24.56
C ARG A 94 52.15 0.03 -25.73
N ASN A 95 52.28 -1.28 -25.45
CA ASN A 95 52.18 -2.36 -26.44
C ASN A 95 51.03 -3.32 -26.14
N ALA A 96 50.14 -2.99 -25.19
CA ALA A 96 49.01 -3.82 -24.86
C ALA A 96 47.95 -3.70 -25.96
N GLY A 97 47.39 -4.83 -26.39
CA GLY A 97 46.20 -4.86 -27.24
C GLY A 97 44.97 -4.32 -26.51
N PRO A 98 43.75 -4.62 -26.98
CA PRO A 98 42.52 -4.22 -26.30
C PRO A 98 42.55 -4.61 -24.81
N LEU A 99 42.32 -3.63 -23.93
CA LEU A 99 42.34 -3.81 -22.48
C LEU A 99 40.93 -4.10 -21.97
N GLU A 100 40.76 -5.25 -21.31
CA GLU A 100 39.54 -5.53 -20.55
C GLU A 100 39.60 -4.82 -19.20
N VAL A 101 38.66 -3.90 -18.97
CA VAL A 101 38.52 -3.18 -17.69
C VAL A 101 37.41 -3.84 -16.90
N ARG A 102 37.73 -4.28 -15.68
CA ARG A 102 36.76 -4.73 -14.68
C ARG A 102 36.60 -3.65 -13.63
N THR A 103 35.36 -3.34 -13.29
CA THR A 103 35.02 -2.52 -12.14
C THR A 103 34.44 -3.47 -11.10
N ASP A 104 35.15 -3.66 -9.99
CA ASP A 104 34.68 -4.42 -8.83
C ASP A 104 33.57 -3.66 -8.09
#